data_AF-A0A8C6QD04-F1
#
_entry.id   AF-A0A8C6QD04-F1
#
_cell.length_a   1.000
_cell.length_b   1.000
_cell.length_c   1.000
_cell.angle_alpha   90.00
_cell.angle_beta   90.00
_cell.angle_gamma   90.00
#
_symmetry.space_group_name_H-M   'P 1'
#
loop_
_entity.id
_entity.type
_entity.pdbx_description
1 polymer ?
#
loop_
_entity_poly.entity_id
_entity_poly.type
_entity_poly.pdbx_seq_one_letter_code
_entity_poly.pdbx_strand_id
1 'polypeptide(L)'
;MAQRIYSNQKYEEEFIHTNEDLEKLRSDGILMFQQVPLMEIDGMELVQTRAILNYLSSKYNLYGKDLKERALIDMYSEGLADLNEIFINYPFNPPGVKDTNIALMKEKAKNRYFPAFEKVLKSHGQDYLVGNKLSKADVHLVEVIYNMEELEPNIIASFPLLQALKTQINDMPTVKKFLQPGSQRQPPVDEKNIQKTRKIFKF
;
A
#
# COMPACT_ATOMS: atom_id res chain seq x y z
N MET A 1 -1.29 -11.60 1.41
CA MET A 1 -1.10 -10.14 1.39
C MET A 1 -1.47 -9.66 0.00
N ALA A 2 -2.51 -8.84 -0.13
CA ALA A 2 -2.94 -8.32 -1.42
C ALA A 2 -2.22 -7.01 -1.72
N GLN A 3 -1.60 -6.93 -2.90
CA GLN A 3 -1.06 -5.69 -3.42
C GLN A 3 -2.16 -5.02 -4.24
N ARG A 4 -2.55 -3.80 -3.85
CA ARG A 4 -3.59 -3.03 -4.53
C ARG A 4 -2.94 -2.29 -5.71
N ILE A 5 -3.19 -2.76 -6.93
CA ILE A 5 -2.68 -2.12 -8.15
C ILE A 5 -3.70 -1.09 -8.62
N TYR A 6 -3.40 0.20 -8.50
CA TYR A 6 -4.26 1.30 -8.95
C TYR A 6 -4.06 1.67 -10.43
N SER A 7 -3.77 0.68 -11.27
CA SER A 7 -3.67 0.85 -12.73
C SER A 7 -4.95 0.37 -13.40
N ASN A 8 -5.26 0.90 -14.59
CA ASN A 8 -6.41 0.45 -15.40
C ASN A 8 -6.31 -0.97 -15.93
N GLN A 9 -5.24 -1.70 -15.58
CA GLN A 9 -5.00 -3.04 -16.07
C GLN A 9 -5.84 -4.03 -15.29
N LYS A 10 -6.50 -4.91 -16.04
CA LYS A 10 -7.08 -6.12 -15.47
C LYS A 10 -5.93 -7.02 -15.04
N TYR A 11 -6.07 -7.65 -13.89
CA TYR A 11 -5.14 -8.63 -13.38
C TYR A 11 -5.93 -9.80 -12.79
N GLU A 12 -5.32 -10.98 -12.81
CA GLU A 12 -5.86 -12.18 -12.18
C GLU A 12 -5.12 -12.41 -10.86
N GLU A 13 -5.82 -13.04 -9.91
CA GLU A 13 -5.26 -13.40 -8.60
C GLU A 13 -5.35 -14.90 -8.42
N GLU A 14 -4.20 -15.55 -8.25
CA GLU A 14 -4.13 -16.93 -7.78
C GLU A 14 -3.86 -16.93 -6.28
N PHE A 15 -4.82 -17.43 -5.50
CA PHE A 15 -4.73 -17.42 -4.04
C PHE A 15 -4.05 -18.68 -3.51
N ILE A 16 -3.13 -18.48 -2.58
CA ILE A 16 -2.56 -19.56 -1.77
C ILE A 16 -3.59 -19.95 -0.69
N HIS A 17 -4.09 -21.17 -0.74
CA HIS A 17 -5.11 -21.67 0.19
C HIS A 17 -4.50 -22.50 1.32
N THR A 18 -3.40 -23.19 1.06
CA THR A 18 -2.75 -24.14 1.95
C THR A 18 -1.23 -23.92 2.01
N ASN A 19 -0.54 -24.59 2.95
CA ASN A 19 0.92 -24.55 2.96
C ASN A 19 1.48 -25.32 1.76
N GLU A 20 0.82 -26.39 1.34
CA GLU A 20 1.18 -27.20 0.19
C GLU A 20 1.19 -26.39 -1.11
N ASP A 21 0.24 -25.48 -1.30
CA ASP A 21 0.24 -24.54 -2.45
C ASP A 21 1.52 -23.68 -2.44
N LEU A 22 1.91 -23.15 -1.26
CA LEU A 22 3.14 -22.36 -1.13
C LEU A 22 4.39 -23.20 -1.36
N GLU A 23 4.45 -24.43 -0.83
CA GLU A 23 5.59 -25.33 -1.08
C GLU A 23 5.70 -25.71 -2.56
N LYS A 24 4.58 -25.81 -3.29
CA LYS A 24 4.59 -26.02 -4.73
C LYS A 24 5.25 -24.86 -5.48
N LEU A 25 4.86 -23.61 -5.20
CA LEU A 25 5.49 -22.43 -5.81
C LEU A 25 7.00 -22.37 -5.50
N ARG A 26 7.41 -22.84 -4.33
CA ARG A 26 8.83 -22.97 -3.95
C ARG A 26 9.55 -24.05 -4.76
N SER A 27 8.94 -25.23 -4.90
CA SER A 27 9.55 -26.34 -5.65
C SER A 27 9.59 -26.09 -7.16
N ASP A 28 8.64 -25.33 -7.68
CA ASP A 28 8.61 -24.90 -9.09
C ASP A 28 9.72 -23.87 -9.40
N GLY A 29 10.37 -23.31 -8.37
CA GLY A 29 11.55 -22.45 -8.50
C GLY A 29 11.24 -20.98 -8.83
N ILE A 30 9.97 -20.60 -8.89
CA ILE A 30 9.52 -19.26 -9.29
C ILE A 30 9.60 -18.23 -8.15
N LEU A 31 9.83 -18.68 -6.92
CA LEU A 31 10.05 -17.82 -5.75
C LEU A 31 11.54 -17.68 -5.44
N MET A 32 12.22 -16.69 -6.02
CA MET A 32 13.67 -16.47 -5.86
C MET A 32 14.14 -16.50 -4.39
N PHE A 33 13.35 -15.94 -3.47
CA PHE A 33 13.65 -15.91 -2.04
C PHE A 33 12.69 -16.76 -1.19
N GLN A 34 12.00 -17.73 -1.82
CA GLN A 34 11.04 -18.62 -1.14
C GLN A 34 9.89 -17.89 -0.44
N GLN A 35 9.62 -16.65 -0.88
CA GLN A 35 8.69 -15.69 -0.30
C GLN A 35 7.77 -15.13 -1.37
N VAL A 36 6.53 -14.87 -0.96
CA VAL A 36 5.58 -14.02 -1.69
C VAL A 36 5.63 -12.61 -1.08
N PRO A 37 5.18 -11.56 -1.78
CA PRO A 37 4.42 -11.54 -3.04
C PRO A 37 5.23 -11.95 -4.28
N LEU A 38 4.54 -12.61 -5.21
CA LEU A 38 4.98 -12.95 -6.57
C LEU A 38 4.04 -12.25 -7.56
N MET A 39 4.59 -11.72 -8.65
CA MET A 39 3.84 -11.17 -9.78
C MET A 39 4.43 -11.67 -11.09
N GLU A 40 3.60 -12.35 -11.87
CA GLU A 40 3.92 -12.72 -13.25
C GLU A 40 3.49 -11.58 -14.18
N ILE A 41 4.45 -10.94 -14.84
CA ILE A 41 4.20 -9.80 -15.73
C ILE A 41 5.30 -9.67 -16.78
N ASP A 42 4.91 -9.43 -18.04
CA ASP A 42 5.83 -9.25 -19.17
C ASP A 42 6.86 -10.39 -19.33
N GLY A 43 6.46 -11.61 -19.02
CA GLY A 43 7.34 -12.80 -19.07
C GLY A 43 8.34 -12.89 -17.91
N MET A 44 8.20 -12.06 -16.87
CA MET A 44 9.01 -12.12 -15.65
C MET A 44 8.19 -12.64 -14.47
N GLU A 45 8.86 -13.35 -13.57
CA GLU A 45 8.37 -13.76 -12.25
C GLU A 45 9.01 -12.84 -11.19
N LEU A 46 8.35 -11.73 -10.87
CA LEU A 46 8.87 -10.74 -9.94
C LEU A 46 8.44 -11.05 -8.51
N VAL A 47 9.41 -11.25 -7.62
CA VAL A 47 9.21 -11.22 -6.16
C VAL A 47 9.72 -9.90 -5.57
N GLN A 48 9.49 -9.67 -4.28
CA GLN A 48 9.78 -8.43 -3.53
C GLN A 48 8.85 -7.28 -3.87
N THR A 49 8.06 -6.86 -2.86
CA THR A 49 7.05 -5.80 -2.98
C THR A 49 7.58 -4.52 -3.62
N ARG A 50 8.76 -4.04 -3.18
CA ARG A 50 9.34 -2.79 -3.70
C ARG A 50 9.75 -2.92 -5.17
N ALA A 51 10.30 -4.07 -5.58
CA ALA A 51 10.68 -4.31 -6.96
C ALA A 51 9.45 -4.33 -7.88
N ILE A 52 8.41 -5.06 -7.48
CA ILE A 52 7.11 -5.12 -8.18
C ILE A 52 6.51 -3.72 -8.35
N LEU A 53 6.39 -2.95 -7.26
CA LEU A 53 5.80 -1.60 -7.29
C LEU A 53 6.63 -0.64 -8.15
N ASN A 54 7.96 -0.72 -8.10
CA ASN A 54 8.84 0.11 -8.91
C ASN A 54 8.72 -0.20 -10.41
N TYR A 55 8.59 -1.48 -10.76
CA TYR A 55 8.37 -1.91 -12.14
C TYR A 55 7.03 -1.37 -12.67
N LEU A 56 5.93 -1.59 -11.95
CA LEU A 56 4.61 -1.11 -12.33
C LEU A 56 4.58 0.42 -12.46
N SER A 57 5.18 1.13 -11.49
CA SER A 57 5.19 2.60 -11.50
C SER A 57 5.98 3.15 -12.67
N SER A 58 7.07 2.49 -13.06
CA SER A 58 7.83 2.85 -14.26
C SER A 58 7.04 2.56 -15.53
N LYS A 59 6.50 1.34 -15.66
CA LYS A 59 5.73 0.88 -16.83
C LYS A 59 4.51 1.76 -17.11
N TYR A 60 3.84 2.26 -16.06
CA TYR A 60 2.63 3.07 -16.19
C TYR A 60 2.85 4.58 -15.98
N ASN A 61 4.09 5.06 -16.04
CA ASN A 61 4.43 6.49 -15.97
C ASN A 61 3.99 7.21 -14.68
N LEU A 62 4.04 6.49 -13.55
CA LEU A 62 3.71 6.96 -12.20
C LEU A 62 4.96 7.20 -11.33
N TYR A 63 6.14 7.26 -11.94
CA TYR A 63 7.42 7.29 -11.23
C TYR A 63 8.32 8.46 -11.63
N GLY A 64 7.73 9.64 -11.77
CA GLY A 64 8.45 10.89 -12.07
C GLY A 64 9.08 10.92 -13.47
N LYS A 65 9.43 12.11 -13.94
CA LYS A 65 10.04 12.30 -15.27
C LYS A 65 11.57 12.19 -15.27
N ASP A 66 12.20 12.40 -14.13
CA ASP A 66 13.65 12.43 -13.98
C ASP A 66 14.09 11.87 -12.62
N LEU A 67 15.42 11.79 -12.43
CA LEU A 67 16.01 11.25 -11.19
C LEU A 67 15.65 12.06 -9.95
N LYS A 68 15.42 13.38 -10.06
CA LYS A 68 15.09 14.22 -8.91
C LYS A 68 13.66 13.96 -8.45
N GLU A 69 12.71 13.90 -9.39
CA GLU A 69 11.33 13.53 -9.06
C GLU A 69 11.24 12.11 -8.51
N ARG A 70 11.99 11.15 -9.07
CA ARG A 70 12.08 9.78 -8.53
C ARG A 70 12.57 9.76 -7.09
N ALA A 71 13.63 10.50 -6.78
CA ALA A 71 14.17 10.57 -5.43
C ALA A 71 13.15 11.11 -4.42
N LEU A 72 12.36 12.13 -4.79
CA LEU A 72 11.28 12.64 -3.95
C LEU A 72 10.17 11.60 -3.76
N ILE A 73 9.73 10.97 -4.86
CA ILE A 73 8.70 9.92 -4.83
C ILE A 73 9.13 8.75 -3.94
N ASP A 74 10.40 8.35 -4.00
CA ASP A 74 10.94 7.25 -3.18
C ASP A 74 11.03 7.62 -1.71
N MET A 75 11.54 8.81 -1.40
CA MET A 75 11.57 9.31 -0.02
C MET A 75 10.16 9.34 0.60
N TYR A 76 9.16 9.79 -0.17
CA TYR A 76 7.76 9.81 0.25
C TYR A 76 7.19 8.40 0.42
N SER A 77 7.45 7.52 -0.55
CA SER A 77 6.95 6.14 -0.53
C SER A 77 7.55 5.32 0.61
N GLU A 78 8.83 5.47 0.90
CA GLU A 78 9.50 4.76 2.00
C GLU A 78 9.02 5.25 3.37
N GLY A 79 8.83 6.56 3.56
CA GLY A 79 8.23 7.09 4.79
C GLY A 79 6.82 6.55 5.05
N LEU A 80 6.02 6.38 3.98
CA LEU A 80 4.70 5.75 4.07
C LEU A 80 4.79 4.24 4.34
N ALA A 81 5.77 3.56 3.75
CA ALA A 81 6.00 2.14 3.97
C ALA A 81 6.31 1.84 5.45
N ASP A 82 7.10 2.69 6.12
CA ASP A 82 7.40 2.54 7.56
C ASP A 82 6.13 2.52 8.43
N LEU A 83 5.18 3.42 8.16
CA LEU A 83 3.91 3.45 8.88
C LEU A 83 3.02 2.26 8.50
N ASN A 84 2.96 1.94 7.21
CA ASN A 84 2.15 0.86 6.68
C ASN A 84 2.65 -0.52 7.15
N GLU A 85 3.94 -0.68 7.41
CA GLU A 85 4.50 -1.93 7.93
C GLU A 85 3.97 -2.26 9.32
N ILE A 86 3.80 -1.26 10.19
CA ILE A 86 3.16 -1.45 11.50
C ILE A 86 1.70 -1.87 11.29
N PHE A 87 1.01 -1.25 10.32
CA PHE A 87 -0.38 -1.57 9.99
C PHE A 87 -0.56 -3.00 9.43
N ILE A 88 0.34 -3.46 8.59
CA ILE A 88 0.28 -4.81 8.02
C ILE A 88 0.53 -5.88 9.10
N ASN A 89 1.44 -5.59 10.05
CA ASN A 89 1.87 -6.58 11.04
C ASN A 89 1.01 -6.60 12.31
N TYR A 90 0.35 -5.49 12.69
CA TYR A 90 -0.40 -5.45 13.96
C TYR A 90 -1.48 -6.53 14.13
N PRO A 91 -2.21 -7.00 13.09
CA PRO A 91 -3.23 -8.04 13.28
C PRO A 91 -2.65 -9.36 13.80
N PHE A 92 -1.36 -9.60 13.55
CA PHE A 92 -0.67 -10.83 13.94
C PHE A 92 0.00 -10.77 15.31
N ASN A 93 0.08 -9.59 15.93
CA ASN A 93 0.70 -9.40 17.24
C ASN A 93 -0.13 -10.00 18.39
N PRO A 94 0.48 -10.32 19.54
CA PRO A 94 -0.26 -10.70 20.75
C PRO A 94 -1.21 -9.58 21.21
N PRO A 95 -2.35 -9.89 21.89
CA PRO A 95 -3.38 -8.91 22.24
C PRO A 95 -2.86 -7.61 22.90
N GLY A 96 -2.00 -7.69 23.93
CA GLY A 96 -1.47 -6.50 24.61
C GLY A 96 -0.53 -5.63 23.75
N VAL A 97 0.05 -6.21 22.69
CA VAL A 97 0.91 -5.49 21.73
C VAL A 97 0.07 -4.84 20.64
N LYS A 98 -1.10 -5.39 20.30
CA LYS A 98 -2.00 -4.82 19.29
C LYS A 98 -2.42 -3.40 19.65
N ASP A 99 -2.95 -3.20 20.86
CA ASP A 99 -3.44 -1.89 21.30
C ASP A 99 -2.30 -0.86 21.37
N THR A 100 -1.13 -1.28 21.83
CA THR A 100 0.09 -0.45 21.84
C THR A 100 0.47 0.01 20.43
N ASN A 101 0.45 -0.90 19.44
CA ASN A 101 0.76 -0.56 18.06
C ASN A 101 -0.32 0.30 17.40
N ILE A 102 -1.59 0.11 17.74
CA ILE A 102 -2.68 1.00 17.28
C ILE A 102 -2.46 2.41 17.79
N ALA A 103 -2.15 2.59 19.08
CA ALA A 103 -1.85 3.90 19.65
C ALA A 103 -0.61 4.53 18.99
N LEU A 104 0.45 3.75 18.77
CA LEU A 104 1.68 4.20 18.12
C LEU A 104 1.44 4.65 16.67
N MET A 105 0.65 3.90 15.88
CA MET A 105 0.31 4.28 14.51
C MET A 105 -0.46 5.60 14.47
N LYS A 106 -1.44 5.79 15.35
CA LYS A 106 -2.22 7.03 15.45
C LYS A 106 -1.34 8.23 15.80
N GLU A 107 -0.45 8.05 16.78
CA GLU A 107 0.52 9.07 17.19
C GLU A 107 1.43 9.45 16.01
N LYS A 108 2.08 8.47 15.39
CA LYS A 108 2.98 8.68 14.26
C LYS A 108 2.28 9.32 13.07
N ALA A 109 1.07 8.86 12.75
CA ALA A 109 0.28 9.42 11.66
C ALA A 109 0.03 10.92 11.89
N LYS A 110 -0.49 11.30 13.06
CA LYS A 110 -0.87 12.68 13.40
C LYS A 110 0.31 13.61 13.63
N ASN A 111 1.40 13.13 14.22
CA ASN A 111 2.48 14.00 14.69
C ASN A 111 3.75 13.95 13.82
N ARG A 112 3.89 12.94 12.96
CA ARG A 112 5.08 12.76 12.11
C ARG A 112 4.74 12.76 10.63
N TYR A 113 3.92 11.82 10.17
CA TYR A 113 3.77 11.56 8.74
C TYR A 113 2.80 12.53 8.06
N PHE A 114 1.56 12.66 8.54
CA PHE A 114 0.57 13.55 7.92
C PHE A 114 0.98 15.03 7.95
N PRO A 115 1.58 15.58 9.03
CA PRO A 115 2.14 16.94 8.98
C PRO A 115 3.22 17.13 7.92
N ALA A 116 4.05 16.11 7.66
CA ALA A 116 5.09 16.20 6.65
C ALA A 116 4.50 16.28 5.23
N PHE A 117 3.51 15.45 4.92
CA PHE A 117 2.84 15.47 3.61
C PHE A 117 1.95 16.70 3.41
N GLU A 118 1.23 17.15 4.44
CA GLU A 118 0.49 18.41 4.42
C GLU A 118 1.43 19.59 4.12
N LYS A 119 2.63 19.60 4.73
CA LYS A 119 3.67 20.60 4.47
C LYS A 119 4.19 20.53 3.04
N VAL A 120 4.38 19.35 2.46
CA VAL A 120 4.77 19.18 1.05
C VAL A 120 3.75 19.85 0.14
N LEU A 121 2.47 19.47 0.24
CA LEU A 121 1.39 20.06 -0.55
C LEU A 121 1.31 21.58 -0.39
N LYS A 122 1.45 22.08 0.85
CA LYS A 122 1.45 23.52 1.14
C LYS A 122 2.65 24.24 0.53
N SER A 123 3.81 23.60 0.44
CA SER A 123 5.05 24.25 0.01
C SER A 123 5.03 24.66 -1.47
N HIS A 124 4.37 23.87 -2.32
CA HIS A 124 4.29 24.13 -3.75
C HIS A 124 2.87 24.52 -4.22
N GLY A 125 1.82 24.25 -3.43
CA GLY A 125 0.44 24.63 -3.75
C GLY A 125 -0.09 23.94 -5.01
N GLN A 126 0.28 22.68 -5.23
CA GLN A 126 -0.11 21.89 -6.40
C GLN A 126 -1.00 20.72 -5.97
N ASP A 127 -1.65 20.10 -6.95
CA ASP A 127 -2.68 19.08 -6.76
C ASP A 127 -2.10 17.69 -6.45
N TYR A 128 -0.81 17.47 -6.72
CA TYR A 128 -0.10 16.21 -6.50
C TYR A 128 1.22 16.47 -5.76
N LEU A 129 1.72 15.45 -5.06
CA LEU A 129 2.93 15.54 -4.22
C LEU A 129 4.20 15.88 -5.01
N VAL A 130 4.30 15.44 -6.27
CA VAL A 130 5.50 15.61 -7.09
C VAL A 130 5.14 16.00 -8.52
N GLY A 131 5.78 17.05 -9.04
CA GLY A 131 5.75 17.40 -10.47
C GLY A 131 4.36 17.79 -11.01
N ASN A 132 3.42 18.15 -10.14
CA ASN A 132 2.01 18.41 -10.46
C ASN A 132 1.37 17.32 -11.34
N LYS A 133 1.74 16.05 -11.09
CA LYS A 133 1.23 14.90 -11.83
C LYS A 133 1.07 13.71 -10.90
N LEU A 134 0.03 12.92 -11.11
CA LEU A 134 -0.17 11.68 -10.38
C LEU A 134 1.07 10.78 -10.41
N SER A 135 1.47 10.30 -9.24
CA SER A 135 2.58 9.36 -9.04
C SER A 135 2.18 8.24 -8.06
N LYS A 136 3.05 7.23 -7.91
CA LYS A 136 2.87 6.18 -6.90
C LYS A 136 2.82 6.75 -5.47
N ALA A 137 3.43 7.90 -5.22
CA ALA A 137 3.44 8.51 -3.88
C ALA A 137 2.04 8.99 -3.48
N ASP A 138 1.29 9.60 -4.41
CA ASP A 138 -0.09 10.07 -4.14
C ASP A 138 -1.02 8.89 -3.84
N VAL A 139 -0.91 7.84 -4.66
CA VAL A 139 -1.68 6.60 -4.50
C VAL A 139 -1.37 5.92 -3.16
N HIS A 140 -0.09 5.78 -2.82
CA HIS A 140 0.34 5.15 -1.57
C HIS A 140 -0.09 5.98 -0.35
N LEU A 141 -0.02 7.31 -0.42
CA LEU A 141 -0.49 8.18 0.66
C LEU A 141 -1.99 8.01 0.91
N VAL A 142 -2.80 7.99 -0.15
CA VAL A 142 -4.25 7.78 -0.03
C VAL A 142 -4.58 6.40 0.52
N GLU A 143 -3.84 5.35 0.11
CA GLU A 143 -3.98 4.03 0.70
C GLU A 143 -3.67 4.02 2.20
N VAL A 144 -2.58 4.66 2.63
CA VAL A 144 -2.21 4.75 4.05
C VAL A 144 -3.25 5.56 4.83
N ILE A 145 -3.82 6.61 4.25
CA ILE A 145 -4.93 7.36 4.84
C ILE A 145 -6.12 6.44 5.09
N TYR A 146 -6.53 5.65 4.09
CA TYR A 146 -7.61 4.66 4.28
C TYR A 146 -7.29 3.67 5.41
N ASN A 147 -6.08 3.11 5.43
CA ASN A 147 -5.67 2.18 6.47
C ASN A 147 -5.73 2.82 7.87
N MET A 148 -5.34 4.09 8.01
CA MET A 148 -5.41 4.80 9.28
C MET A 148 -6.86 5.18 9.67
N GLU A 149 -7.73 5.44 8.71
CA GLU A 149 -9.15 5.73 8.95
C GLU A 149 -9.93 4.50 9.45
N GLU A 150 -9.52 3.29 9.07
CA GLU A 150 -10.05 2.05 9.67
C GLU A 150 -9.80 1.99 11.20
N LEU A 151 -8.74 2.64 11.68
CA LEU A 151 -8.39 2.71 13.11
C LEU A 151 -8.97 3.95 13.80
N GLU A 152 -9.11 5.06 13.06
CA GLU A 152 -9.69 6.31 13.54
C GLU A 152 -10.34 7.09 12.36
N PRO A 153 -11.69 7.06 12.23
CA PRO A 153 -12.40 7.54 11.04
C PRO A 153 -12.16 9.01 10.61
N ASN A 154 -11.62 9.85 11.49
CA ASN A 154 -11.38 11.28 11.25
C ASN A 154 -9.90 11.67 11.45
N ILE A 155 -8.97 10.72 11.28
CA ILE A 155 -7.55 10.94 11.59
C ILE A 155 -6.92 12.09 10.78
N ILE A 156 -7.47 12.41 9.60
CA ILE A 156 -7.00 13.50 8.74
C ILE A 156 -7.79 14.83 8.90
N ALA A 157 -8.70 14.95 9.87
CA ALA A 157 -9.60 16.10 9.97
C ALA A 157 -8.87 17.46 10.09
N SER A 158 -7.69 17.49 10.71
CA SER A 158 -6.84 18.69 10.84
C SER A 158 -5.92 18.96 9.64
N PHE A 159 -6.01 18.15 8.58
CA PHE A 159 -5.12 18.19 7.40
C PHE A 159 -5.95 18.43 6.12
N PRO A 160 -6.37 19.68 5.85
CA PRO A 160 -7.26 19.98 4.73
C PRO A 160 -6.65 19.66 3.36
N LEU A 161 -5.34 19.77 3.15
CA LEU A 161 -4.73 19.44 1.86
C LEU A 161 -4.69 17.93 1.64
N LEU A 162 -4.45 17.14 2.69
CA LEU A 162 -4.60 15.67 2.60
C LEU A 162 -6.05 15.26 2.29
N GLN A 163 -7.04 15.92 2.88
CA GLN A 163 -8.45 15.68 2.55
C GLN A 163 -8.75 16.00 1.08
N ALA A 164 -8.24 17.13 0.57
CA ALA A 164 -8.40 17.52 -0.83
C ALA A 164 -7.74 16.51 -1.78
N LEU A 165 -6.49 16.11 -1.51
CA LEU A 165 -5.78 15.09 -2.29
C LEU A 165 -6.55 13.77 -2.30
N LYS A 166 -7.01 13.29 -1.14
CA LYS A 166 -7.81 12.07 -1.03
C LYS A 166 -9.06 12.13 -1.90
N THR A 167 -9.83 13.21 -1.82
CA THR A 167 -11.04 13.41 -2.65
C THR A 167 -10.70 13.38 -4.13
N GLN A 168 -9.67 14.12 -4.56
CA GLN A 168 -9.24 14.17 -5.96
C GLN A 168 -8.86 12.78 -6.50
N ILE A 169 -8.09 12.00 -5.73
CA ILE A 169 -7.68 10.65 -6.13
C ILE A 169 -8.88 9.71 -6.17
N ASN A 170 -9.81 9.82 -5.21
CA ASN A 170 -11.03 9.01 -5.18
C ASN A 170 -11.97 9.27 -6.36
N ASP A 171 -12.01 10.49 -6.86
CA ASP A 171 -12.85 10.89 -7.99
C ASP A 171 -12.31 10.44 -9.35
N MET A 172 -11.06 9.99 -9.41
CA MET A 172 -10.51 9.39 -10.62
C MET A 172 -11.34 8.15 -11.02
N PRO A 173 -11.82 8.03 -12.28
CA PRO A 173 -12.72 6.94 -12.67
C PRO A 173 -12.21 5.53 -12.34
N THR A 174 -10.89 5.35 -12.43
CA THR A 174 -10.18 4.09 -12.20
C THR A 174 -10.20 3.71 -10.72
N VAL A 175 -9.88 4.66 -9.83
CA VAL A 175 -9.91 4.52 -8.38
C VAL A 175 -11.35 4.40 -7.90
N LYS A 176 -12.25 5.25 -8.39
CA LYS A 176 -13.68 5.21 -8.05
C LYS A 176 -14.27 3.83 -8.32
N LYS A 177 -13.94 3.22 -9.47
CA LYS A 177 -14.32 1.85 -9.82
C LYS A 177 -13.71 0.83 -8.86
N PHE A 178 -12.42 0.97 -8.53
CA PHE A 178 -11.74 0.09 -7.58
C PHE A 178 -12.31 0.18 -6.15
N LEU A 179 -12.85 1.33 -5.75
CA LEU A 179 -13.46 1.53 -4.44
C LEU A 179 -14.91 1.02 -4.34
N GLN A 180 -15.56 0.67 -5.46
CA GLN A 180 -16.93 0.12 -5.44
C GLN A 180 -16.96 -1.32 -4.92
N PRO A 181 -18.10 -1.75 -4.32
CA PRO A 181 -18.33 -3.16 -4.00
C PRO A 181 -18.15 -4.07 -5.23
N GLY A 182 -17.59 -5.26 -5.02
CA GLY A 182 -17.34 -6.24 -6.08
C GLY A 182 -16.03 -6.02 -6.85
N SER A 183 -15.22 -5.02 -6.48
CA SER A 183 -13.84 -4.92 -6.95
C SER A 183 -12.93 -5.96 -6.24
N GLN A 184 -11.69 -6.05 -6.71
CA GLN A 184 -10.63 -6.87 -6.08
C GLN A 184 -10.01 -6.20 -4.83
N ARG A 185 -10.58 -5.09 -4.33
CA ARG A 185 -10.12 -4.47 -3.08
C ARG A 185 -10.41 -5.40 -1.91
N GLN A 186 -9.35 -5.87 -1.26
CA GLN A 186 -9.48 -6.72 -0.08
C GLN A 186 -9.96 -5.94 1.17
N PRO A 187 -10.85 -6.53 1.99
CA PRO A 187 -11.31 -5.97 3.25
C PRO A 187 -10.20 -5.99 4.33
N PRO A 188 -10.42 -5.34 5.48
CA PRO A 188 -9.57 -5.52 6.66
C PRO A 188 -9.43 -7.00 7.05
N VAL A 189 -8.26 -7.37 7.57
CA VAL A 189 -7.96 -8.76 7.93
C VAL A 189 -8.78 -9.17 9.16
N ASP A 190 -9.53 -10.26 9.05
CA ASP A 190 -10.29 -10.86 10.15
C ASP A 190 -9.53 -12.01 10.83
N GLU A 191 -10.04 -12.48 11.96
CA GLU A 191 -9.42 -13.57 12.76
C GLU A 191 -9.30 -14.88 11.96
N LYS A 192 -10.26 -15.17 11.08
CA LYS A 192 -10.23 -16.35 10.21
C LYS A 192 -9.05 -16.29 9.24
N ASN A 193 -8.82 -15.14 8.62
CA ASN A 193 -7.70 -14.93 7.71
C ASN A 193 -6.36 -14.87 8.44
N ILE A 194 -6.32 -14.35 9.67
CA ILE A 194 -5.11 -14.40 10.53
C ILE A 194 -4.70 -15.86 10.77
N GLN A 195 -5.63 -16.70 11.22
CA GLN A 195 -5.37 -18.11 11.49
C GLN A 195 -4.98 -18.89 10.24
N LYS A 196 -5.64 -18.63 9.11
CA LYS A 196 -5.29 -19.21 7.81
C LYS A 196 -3.85 -18.82 7.41
N THR A 197 -3.50 -17.54 7.54
CA THR A 197 -2.17 -17.01 7.21
C THR A 197 -1.09 -17.68 8.06
N ARG A 198 -1.28 -17.78 9.38
CA ARG A 198 -0.34 -18.47 10.28
C ARG A 198 -0.11 -19.93 9.88
N LYS A 199 -1.15 -20.65 9.46
CA LYS A 199 -1.03 -22.05 9.00
C LYS A 199 -0.24 -22.16 7.69
N ILE A 200 -0.52 -21.28 6.72
CA ILE A 200 0.16 -21.28 5.41
C ILE A 200 1.65 -20.97 5.56
N PHE A 201 1.98 -19.93 6.33
CA PHE A 201 3.34 -19.38 6.44
C PHE A 201 4.13 -19.87 7.66
N LYS A 202 3.50 -20.65 8.55
CA LYS A 202 4.10 -21.29 9.73
C LYS A 202 4.78 -20.30 10.70
N PHE A 203 4.02 -19.32 11.21
CA PHE A 203 4.46 -18.37 12.26
C PHE A 203 3.36 -18.08 13.29
#